data_AF-A0A1L7ABL2-F1
#
_entry.id   AF-A0A1L7ABL2-F1
#
_cell.length_a   1.000
_cell.length_b   1.000
_cell.length_c   1.000
_cell.angle_alpha   90.00
_cell.angle_beta   90.00
_cell.angle_gamma   90.00
#
_symmetry.space_group_name_H-M   'P 1'
#
loop_
_entity.id
_entity.type
_entity.pdbx_description
1 polymer ?
#
loop_
_entity_poly.entity_id
_entity_poly.type
_entity_poly.pdbx_seq_one_letter_code
_entity_poly.pdbx_strand_id
1 'polypeptide(L)'
;MRLSVPVLLRAAFGASLALNLVLGGLLLFRDPGGGGPPDPRRLIAHMERLLQPGDREVFHARMEAGREARDAARRRLRESFADVQASIGREPFDPAALQAALAAARTDGAAFSQSFDTNLVQAMSAISPEGRRRIAEDMPPGRPQGRRGRGGDGHGPGDRPGDRPGDRDD
;
A
#
# COMPACT_ATOMS: atom_id res chain seq x y z
N MET A 1 -15.21 -36.36 -11.73
CA MET A 1 -13.82 -35.84 -11.85
C MET A 1 -13.27 -35.60 -10.45
N ARG A 2 -12.26 -36.35 -10.01
CA ARG A 2 -11.59 -36.10 -8.72
C ARG A 2 -10.50 -35.04 -8.95
N LEU A 3 -10.72 -33.83 -8.45
CA LEU A 3 -9.73 -32.75 -8.49
C LEU A 3 -8.49 -33.20 -7.71
N SER A 4 -7.31 -33.13 -8.33
CA SER A 4 -6.06 -33.52 -7.70
C SER A 4 -5.69 -32.52 -6.59
N VAL A 5 -5.16 -33.04 -5.47
CA VAL A 5 -4.71 -32.27 -4.30
C VAL A 5 -3.92 -30.98 -4.66
N PRO A 6 -2.97 -30.99 -5.62
CA PRO A 6 -2.28 -29.76 -6.03
C PRO A 6 -3.18 -28.71 -6.71
N VAL A 7 -4.24 -29.12 -7.40
CA VAL A 7 -5.23 -28.18 -8.00
C VAL A 7 -6.08 -27.56 -6.90
N LEU A 8 -6.48 -28.35 -5.89
CA LEU A 8 -7.19 -27.85 -4.72
C LEU A 8 -6.34 -26.84 -3.93
N LEU A 9 -5.06 -27.13 -3.74
CA LEU A 9 -4.12 -26.25 -3.04
C LEU A 9 -3.90 -24.94 -3.78
N ARG A 10 -3.74 -24.96 -5.11
CA ARG A 10 -3.59 -23.73 -5.92
C ARG A 10 -4.86 -22.88 -5.90
N ALA A 11 -6.03 -23.50 -5.99
CA ALA A 11 -7.31 -22.81 -5.89
C ALA A 11 -7.50 -22.18 -4.50
N ALA A 12 -7.19 -22.92 -3.42
CA ALA A 12 -7.22 -22.40 -2.05
C ALA A 12 -6.21 -21.27 -1.84
N PHE A 13 -5.02 -21.34 -2.44
CA PHE A 13 -4.02 -20.29 -2.35
C PHE A 13 -4.44 -19.02 -3.09
N GLY A 14 -5.00 -19.15 -4.29
CA GLY A 14 -5.56 -18.03 -5.05
C GLY A 14 -6.75 -17.39 -4.34
N ALA A 15 -7.63 -18.20 -3.76
CA ALA A 15 -8.76 -17.72 -2.96
C ALA A 15 -8.29 -17.00 -1.69
N SER A 16 -7.27 -17.54 -0.99
CA SER A 16 -6.66 -16.91 0.17
C SER A 16 -5.99 -15.59 -0.18
N LEU A 17 -5.28 -15.51 -1.31
CA LEU A 17 -4.66 -14.27 -1.76
C LEU A 17 -5.71 -13.21 -2.12
N ALA A 18 -6.76 -13.59 -2.85
CA ALA A 18 -7.87 -12.70 -3.18
C ALA A 18 -8.59 -12.22 -1.90
N LEU A 19 -8.84 -13.12 -0.95
CA LEU A 19 -9.46 -12.80 0.33
C LEU A 19 -8.59 -11.85 1.16
N ASN A 20 -7.27 -12.05 1.20
CA ASN A 20 -6.34 -11.15 1.88
C ASN A 20 -6.27 -9.77 1.22
N LEU A 21 -6.40 -9.68 -0.10
CA LEU A 21 -6.47 -8.41 -0.81
C LEU A 21 -7.80 -7.68 -0.59
N VAL A 22 -8.92 -8.41 -0.52
CA VAL A 22 -10.23 -7.85 -0.21
C VAL A 22 -10.30 -7.41 1.25
N LEU A 23 -9.83 -8.22 2.20
CA LEU A 23 -9.71 -7.86 3.62
C LEU A 23 -8.76 -6.69 3.81
N GLY A 24 -7.61 -6.71 3.14
CA GLY A 24 -6.66 -5.59 3.14
C GLY A 24 -7.29 -4.31 2.61
N GLY A 25 -8.04 -4.38 1.50
CA GLY A 25 -8.81 -3.25 0.98
C GLY A 25 -9.88 -2.78 1.97
N LEU A 26 -10.70 -3.68 2.50
CA LEU A 26 -11.80 -3.35 3.41
C LEU A 26 -11.32 -2.71 4.72
N LEU A 27 -10.17 -3.17 5.23
CA LEU A 27 -9.51 -2.60 6.41
C LEU A 27 -8.85 -1.24 6.11
N LEU A 28 -8.41 -1.00 4.87
CA LEU A 28 -7.96 0.32 4.42
C LEU A 28 -9.13 1.31 4.21
N PHE A 29 -10.36 0.84 4.03
CA PHE A 29 -11.53 1.69 3.76
C PHE A 29 -12.46 1.90 4.95
N ARG A 30 -12.38 1.07 5.99
CA ARG A 30 -13.19 1.23 7.20
C ARG A 30 -12.34 1.82 8.30
N ASP A 31 -12.66 3.04 8.72
CA ASP A 31 -12.12 3.53 9.98
C ASP A 31 -13.15 4.28 10.83
N PRO A 32 -13.29 3.95 12.12
CA PRO A 32 -13.81 4.86 13.12
C PRO A 32 -12.78 5.93 13.56
N GLY A 33 -11.52 5.89 13.10
CA GLY A 33 -10.40 6.67 13.69
C GLY A 33 -9.13 6.98 12.85
N GLY A 34 -9.11 6.96 11.51
CA GLY A 34 -8.04 7.56 10.68
C GLY A 34 -6.89 6.69 10.12
N GLY A 35 -7.19 5.80 9.17
CA GLY A 35 -6.27 4.81 8.61
C GLY A 35 -6.59 4.41 7.16
N GLY A 36 -7.44 5.18 6.47
CA GLY A 36 -7.49 5.17 5.02
C GLY A 36 -6.34 5.98 4.40
N PRO A 37 -6.03 5.78 3.11
CA PRO A 37 -5.07 6.62 2.41
C PRO A 37 -5.42 8.10 2.65
N PRO A 38 -4.44 8.96 2.99
CA PRO A 38 -4.71 10.36 3.30
C PRO A 38 -5.52 10.99 2.18
N ASP A 39 -6.60 11.68 2.53
CA ASP A 39 -7.34 12.47 1.55
C ASP A 39 -6.35 13.39 0.82
N PRO A 40 -6.20 13.33 -0.52
CA PRO A 40 -5.22 14.12 -1.25
C PRO A 40 -5.30 15.60 -0.93
N ARG A 41 -6.50 16.12 -0.61
CA ARG A 41 -6.69 17.50 -0.18
C ARG A 41 -5.99 17.78 1.15
N ARG A 42 -6.05 16.85 2.11
CA ARG A 42 -5.33 16.96 3.39
C ARG A 42 -3.82 16.86 3.18
N LEU A 43 -3.36 15.99 2.28
CA LEU A 43 -1.94 15.85 1.94
C LEU A 43 -1.41 17.13 1.26
N ILE A 44 -2.13 17.66 0.28
CA ILE A 44 -1.79 18.93 -0.39
C ILE A 44 -1.72 20.07 0.62
N ALA A 45 -2.77 20.23 1.44
CA ALA A 45 -2.80 21.26 2.48
C ALA A 45 -1.67 21.09 3.49
N HIS A 46 -1.23 19.86 3.77
CA HIS A 46 -0.09 19.61 4.63
C HIS A 46 1.23 20.05 3.99
N MET A 47 1.46 19.68 2.73
CA MET A 47 2.66 20.10 1.99
C MET A 47 2.71 21.63 1.83
N GLU A 48 1.57 22.28 1.55
CA GLU A 48 1.47 23.74 1.47
C GLU A 48 1.89 24.43 2.78
N ARG A 49 1.56 23.86 3.95
CA ARG A 49 1.98 24.41 5.25
C ARG A 49 3.49 24.36 5.47
N LEU A 50 4.20 23.40 4.86
CA LEU A 50 5.66 23.28 4.95
C LEU A 50 6.39 24.27 4.04
N LEU A 51 5.73 24.72 2.97
CA LEU A 51 6.31 25.61 1.97
C LEU A 51 6.32 27.08 2.41
N GLN A 52 7.32 27.82 1.91
CA GLN A 52 7.37 29.28 1.98
C GLN A 52 6.27 29.89 1.09
N PRO A 53 5.80 31.13 1.37
CA PRO A 53 4.69 31.73 0.63
C PRO A 53 4.83 31.68 -0.91
N GLY A 54 6.02 32.01 -1.44
CA GLY A 54 6.26 31.96 -2.89
C GLY A 54 6.15 30.55 -3.49
N ASP A 55 6.75 29.54 -2.85
CA ASP A 55 6.64 28.15 -3.31
C ASP A 55 5.23 27.58 -3.10
N ARG A 56 4.53 28.03 -2.06
CA ARG A 56 3.17 27.59 -1.73
C ARG A 56 2.20 27.97 -2.84
N GLU A 57 2.25 29.21 -3.32
CA GLU A 57 1.38 29.68 -4.41
C GLU A 57 1.65 28.92 -5.71
N VAL A 58 2.92 28.69 -6.04
CA VAL A 58 3.32 27.91 -7.21
C VAL A 58 2.84 26.46 -7.10
N PHE A 59 3.04 25.83 -5.94
CA PHE A 59 2.57 24.47 -5.68
C PHE A 59 1.04 24.36 -5.78
N HIS A 60 0.33 25.29 -5.14
CA HIS A 60 -1.13 25.34 -5.14
C HIS A 60 -1.69 25.45 -6.55
N ALA A 61 -1.20 26.42 -7.35
CA ALA A 61 -1.66 26.62 -8.73
C ALA A 61 -1.45 25.37 -9.60
N ARG A 62 -0.32 24.66 -9.42
CA ARG A 62 -0.03 23.42 -10.16
C ARG A 62 -0.95 22.28 -9.75
N MET A 63 -1.23 22.13 -8.46
CA MET A 63 -2.17 21.12 -8.00
C MET A 63 -3.60 21.44 -8.47
N GLU A 64 -4.03 22.70 -8.42
CA GLU A 64 -5.36 23.11 -8.87
C GLU A 64 -5.60 22.91 -10.37
N ALA A 65 -4.58 23.06 -11.22
CA ALA A 65 -4.69 22.77 -12.65
C ALA A 65 -5.17 21.32 -12.94
N GLY A 66 -4.83 20.37 -12.08
CA GLY A 66 -5.27 18.97 -12.17
C GLY A 66 -6.53 18.64 -11.37
N ARG A 67 -7.19 19.62 -10.73
CA ARG A 67 -8.31 19.37 -9.79
C ARG A 67 -9.47 18.64 -10.43
N GLU A 68 -9.92 19.08 -11.60
CA GLU A 68 -11.11 18.52 -12.24
C GLU A 68 -10.91 17.04 -12.62
N ALA A 69 -9.77 16.73 -13.25
CA ALA A 69 -9.41 15.36 -13.60
C ALA A 69 -9.29 14.46 -12.37
N ARG A 70 -8.66 14.96 -11.29
CA ARG A 70 -8.55 14.23 -10.01
C ARG A 70 -9.89 14.00 -9.35
N ASP A 71 -10.77 15.01 -9.32
CA ASP A 71 -12.11 14.90 -8.74
C ASP A 71 -12.98 13.92 -9.54
N ALA A 72 -12.86 13.90 -10.88
CA ALA A 72 -13.52 12.94 -11.74
C ALA A 72 -13.02 11.50 -11.51
N ALA A 73 -11.70 11.29 -11.46
CA ALA A 73 -11.10 9.99 -11.16
C ALA A 73 -11.50 9.49 -9.75
N ARG A 74 -11.57 10.40 -8.76
CA ARG A 74 -12.04 10.07 -7.40
C ARG A 74 -13.52 9.71 -7.36
N ARG A 75 -14.37 10.32 -8.19
CA ARG A 75 -15.79 9.94 -8.29
C ARG A 75 -15.91 8.52 -8.86
N ARG A 76 -15.24 8.24 -9.98
CA ARG A 76 -15.20 6.90 -10.58
C ARG A 76 -14.74 5.84 -9.59
N LEU A 77 -13.62 6.07 -8.91
CA LEU A 77 -13.11 5.14 -7.90
C LEU A 77 -14.13 4.86 -6.78
N ARG A 78 -14.87 5.88 -6.33
CA ARG A 78 -15.93 5.69 -5.32
C ARG A 78 -17.10 4.87 -5.86
N GLU A 79 -17.48 5.10 -7.11
CA GLU A 79 -18.51 4.32 -7.80
C GLU A 79 -18.08 2.85 -7.93
N SER A 80 -16.83 2.56 -8.33
CA SER A 80 -16.34 1.17 -8.43
C SER A 80 -16.33 0.45 -7.08
N PHE A 81 -16.08 1.16 -5.97
CA PHE A 81 -16.21 0.55 -4.64
C PHE A 81 -17.67 0.28 -4.25
N ALA A 82 -18.60 1.15 -4.63
CA ALA A 82 -20.02 0.89 -4.45
C ALA A 82 -20.46 -0.34 -5.26
N ASP A 83 -19.94 -0.51 -6.48
CA ASP A 83 -20.21 -1.68 -7.33
C ASP A 83 -19.65 -2.98 -6.73
N VAL A 84 -18.46 -2.94 -6.12
CA VAL A 84 -17.91 -4.07 -5.37
C VAL A 84 -18.84 -4.42 -4.20
N GLN A 85 -19.27 -3.43 -3.43
CA GLN A 85 -20.18 -3.65 -2.30
C GLN A 85 -21.52 -4.25 -2.76
N ALA A 86 -22.10 -3.72 -3.84
CA ALA A 86 -23.33 -4.23 -4.43
C ALA A 86 -23.18 -5.67 -4.96
N SER A 87 -22.02 -6.01 -5.54
CA SER A 87 -21.74 -7.36 -6.05
C SER A 87 -21.62 -8.40 -4.94
N ILE A 88 -21.14 -8.01 -3.75
CA ILE A 88 -21.05 -8.90 -2.59
C ILE A 88 -22.44 -9.22 -2.03
N GLY A 89 -23.34 -8.24 -1.97
CA GLY A 89 -24.69 -8.40 -1.42
C GLY A 89 -25.75 -8.85 -2.44
N ARG A 90 -25.35 -9.32 -3.62
CA ARG A 90 -26.28 -9.78 -4.66
C ARG A 90 -26.69 -11.23 -4.39
N GLU A 91 -27.99 -11.50 -4.39
CA GLU A 91 -28.54 -12.86 -4.46
C GLU A 91 -29.22 -13.17 -5.82
N PRO A 92 -28.89 -14.31 -6.45
CA PRO A 92 -27.86 -15.26 -6.08
C PRO A 92 -26.45 -14.64 -6.22
N PHE A 93 -25.52 -15.12 -5.40
CA PHE A 93 -24.13 -14.66 -5.45
C PHE A 93 -23.51 -14.94 -6.82
N ASP A 94 -22.97 -13.89 -7.44
CA ASP A 94 -22.30 -13.96 -8.74
C ASP A 94 -20.79 -13.69 -8.58
N PRO A 95 -19.95 -14.74 -8.56
CA PRO A 95 -18.51 -14.58 -8.43
C PRO A 95 -17.88 -13.86 -9.63
N ALA A 96 -18.46 -13.97 -10.83
CA ALA A 96 -17.93 -13.32 -12.02
C ALA A 96 -18.20 -11.81 -11.97
N ALA A 97 -19.38 -11.40 -11.50
CA ALA A 97 -19.69 -9.99 -11.27
C ALA A 97 -18.76 -9.37 -10.22
N LEU A 98 -18.50 -10.06 -9.10
CA LEU A 98 -17.56 -9.57 -8.08
C LEU A 98 -16.14 -9.43 -8.65
N GLN A 99 -15.68 -10.42 -9.43
CA GLN A 99 -14.36 -10.36 -10.06
C GLN A 99 -14.24 -9.16 -11.02
N ALA A 100 -15.27 -8.90 -11.81
CA ALA A 100 -15.32 -7.76 -12.72
C ALA A 100 -15.31 -6.42 -11.95
N ALA A 101 -16.11 -6.28 -10.89
CA ALA A 101 -16.14 -5.09 -10.05
C ALA A 101 -14.78 -4.82 -9.39
N LEU A 102 -14.11 -5.86 -8.88
CA LEU A 102 -12.76 -5.74 -8.32
C LEU A 102 -11.69 -5.40 -9.37
N ALA A 103 -11.86 -5.82 -10.62
CA ALA A 103 -10.97 -5.44 -11.71
C ALA A 103 -11.16 -3.96 -12.08
N ALA A 104 -12.41 -3.50 -12.18
CA ALA A 104 -12.73 -2.09 -12.43
C ALA A 104 -12.16 -1.17 -11.34
N ALA A 105 -12.40 -1.50 -10.06
CA ALA A 105 -11.87 -0.72 -8.94
C ALA A 105 -10.34 -0.62 -8.94
N ARG A 106 -9.63 -1.67 -9.37
CA ARG A 106 -8.17 -1.63 -9.54
C ARG A 106 -7.74 -0.68 -10.66
N THR A 107 -8.40 -0.74 -11.80
CA THR A 107 -8.13 0.16 -12.93
C THR A 107 -8.40 1.62 -12.56
N ASP A 108 -9.54 1.92 -11.93
CA ASP A 108 -9.88 3.27 -11.51
C ASP A 108 -8.94 3.78 -10.41
N GLY A 109 -8.51 2.90 -9.51
CA GLY A 109 -7.49 3.21 -8.50
C GLY A 109 -6.16 3.58 -9.12
N ALA A 110 -5.70 2.82 -10.11
CA ALA A 110 -4.46 3.12 -10.84
C ALA A 110 -4.55 4.45 -11.60
N ALA A 111 -5.67 4.72 -12.27
CA ALA A 111 -5.89 5.98 -13.00
C ALA A 111 -5.88 7.20 -12.07
N PHE A 112 -6.50 7.07 -10.89
CA PHE A 112 -6.48 8.12 -9.87
C PHE A 112 -5.05 8.38 -9.35
N SER A 113 -4.32 7.33 -8.96
CA SER A 113 -2.94 7.47 -8.48
C SER A 113 -2.03 8.09 -9.53
N GLN A 114 -2.09 7.62 -10.78
CA GLN A 114 -1.30 8.16 -11.88
C GLN A 114 -1.57 9.65 -12.12
N SER A 115 -2.84 10.07 -12.08
CA SER A 115 -3.22 11.49 -12.22
C SER A 115 -2.66 12.33 -11.07
N PHE A 116 -2.74 11.83 -9.83
CA PHE A 116 -2.20 12.51 -8.68
C PHE A 116 -0.67 12.63 -8.75
N ASP A 117 0.03 11.54 -9.01
CA ASP A 117 1.50 11.47 -9.06
C ASP A 117 2.06 12.38 -10.15
N THR A 118 1.41 12.41 -11.32
CA THR A 118 1.81 13.30 -12.43
C THR A 118 1.76 14.77 -12.01
N ASN A 119 0.65 15.18 -11.37
CA ASN A 119 0.50 16.56 -10.89
C ASN A 119 1.48 16.87 -9.76
N LEU A 120 1.71 15.93 -8.84
CA LEU A 120 2.65 16.08 -7.74
C LEU A 120 4.07 16.29 -8.26
N VAL A 121 4.52 15.48 -9.23
CA VAL A 121 5.84 15.64 -9.85
C VAL A 121 5.97 17.01 -10.50
N GLN A 122 4.97 17.44 -11.28
CA GLN A 122 4.98 18.77 -11.89
C GLN A 122 5.05 19.89 -10.86
N ALA A 123 4.32 19.77 -9.75
CA ALA A 123 4.36 20.74 -8.67
C ALA A 123 5.72 20.76 -7.96
N MET A 124 6.32 19.59 -7.69
CA MET A 124 7.66 19.47 -7.10
C MET A 124 8.77 20.04 -7.99
N SER A 125 8.63 19.91 -9.32
CA SER A 125 9.55 20.50 -10.30
C SER A 125 9.44 22.02 -10.39
N ALA A 126 8.31 22.61 -9.98
CA ALA A 126 8.07 24.04 -10.08
C ALA A 126 8.50 24.83 -8.83
N ILE A 127 8.62 24.18 -7.67
CA ILE A 127 9.06 24.82 -6.42
C ILE A 127 10.59 24.84 -6.27
N SER A 128 11.07 25.67 -5.35
CA SER A 128 12.50 25.79 -5.02
C SER A 128 13.11 24.47 -4.48
N PRO A 129 14.43 24.28 -4.62
CA PRO A 129 15.16 23.18 -3.95
C PRO A 129 14.95 23.15 -2.44
N GLU A 130 14.91 24.31 -1.80
CA GLU A 130 14.65 24.49 -0.36
C GLU A 130 13.24 24.01 0.02
N GLY A 131 12.24 24.28 -0.82
CA GLY A 131 10.87 23.80 -0.68
C GLY A 131 10.79 22.27 -0.72
N ARG A 132 11.46 21.65 -1.71
CA ARG A 132 11.55 20.19 -1.82
C ARG A 132 12.23 19.55 -0.61
N ARG A 133 13.32 20.15 -0.11
CA ARG A 133 14.05 19.64 1.05
C ARG A 133 13.17 19.60 2.31
N ARG A 134 12.39 20.66 2.57
CA ARG A 134 11.47 20.69 3.72
C ARG A 134 10.38 19.62 3.63
N ILE A 135 9.87 19.36 2.44
CA ILE A 135 8.91 18.27 2.21
C ILE A 135 9.57 16.91 2.48
N ALA A 136 10.82 16.71 2.06
CA ALA A 136 11.54 15.46 2.28
C ALA A 136 11.87 15.24 3.77
N GLU A 137 12.19 16.30 4.51
CA GLU A 137 12.47 16.25 5.96
C GLU A 137 11.25 15.89 6.80
N ASP A 138 10.05 16.28 6.35
CA ASP A 138 8.77 15.96 7.01
C ASP A 138 8.24 14.56 6.65
N MET A 139 8.77 13.94 5.59
CA MET A 139 8.35 12.60 5.19
C MET A 139 8.75 11.59 6.29
N PRO A 140 7.82 10.77 6.80
CA PRO A 140 8.12 9.84 7.88
C PRO A 140 9.28 8.93 7.46
N PRO A 141 10.24 8.66 8.36
CA PRO A 141 11.36 7.79 8.05
C PRO A 141 10.80 6.46 7.53
N GLY A 142 11.19 6.09 6.31
CA GLY A 142 10.78 4.83 5.72
C GLY A 142 11.00 3.72 6.74
N ARG A 143 9.94 2.94 7.03
CA ARG A 143 10.00 1.84 8.00
C ARG A 143 11.31 1.09 7.77
N PRO A 144 12.22 0.97 8.76
CA PRO A 144 13.48 0.29 8.54
C PRO A 144 13.16 -1.11 8.03
N GLN A 145 13.54 -1.37 6.78
CA GLN A 145 13.50 -2.69 6.18
C GLN A 145 14.26 -3.59 7.16
N GLY A 146 13.51 -4.44 7.86
CA GLY A 146 14.05 -5.22 8.96
C GLY A 146 15.37 -5.86 8.56
N ARG A 147 16.37 -5.65 9.41
CA ARG A 147 17.63 -6.39 9.47
C ARG A 147 17.31 -7.89 9.55
N ARG A 148 16.97 -8.52 8.43
CA ARG A 148 16.94 -9.97 8.26
C ARG A 148 18.34 -10.36 7.81
N GLY A 149 19.08 -11.00 8.71
CA GLY A 149 20.35 -11.66 8.38
C GLY A 149 21.60 -11.09 9.08
N ARG A 150 21.58 -10.87 10.40
CA ARG A 150 22.80 -11.01 11.22
C ARG A 150 22.48 -11.97 12.35
N GLY A 151 23.10 -13.14 12.31
CA GLY A 151 22.84 -14.28 13.20
C GLY A 151 22.88 -15.62 12.42
N GLY A 152 23.78 -15.72 11.44
CA GLY A 152 24.22 -16.99 10.90
C GLY A 152 25.52 -17.35 11.60
N ASP A 153 25.46 -17.46 12.92
CA ASP A 153 26.58 -17.95 13.72
C ASP A 153 26.63 -19.45 13.46
N GLY A 154 27.67 -19.85 12.74
CA GLY A 154 27.84 -21.18 12.20
C GLY A 154 27.80 -22.23 13.29
N HIS A 155 26.80 -23.11 13.24
CA HIS A 155 26.90 -24.44 13.79
C HIS A 155 27.50 -25.35 12.71
N GLY A 156 28.83 -25.28 12.57
CA GLY A 156 29.58 -26.27 11.81
C GLY A 156 29.61 -27.59 12.60
N PRO A 157 29.33 -28.75 11.98
CA PRO A 157 29.48 -30.03 12.65
C PRO A 157 30.96 -30.43 12.53
N GLY A 158 31.73 -30.23 13.59
CA GLY A 158 33.13 -30.64 13.64
C GLY A 158 33.65 -30.65 15.07
N ASP A 159 34.32 -31.74 15.41
CA ASP A 159 35.23 -31.89 16.54
C ASP A 159 34.59 -32.32 17.88
N ARG A 160 34.30 -33.62 17.95
CA ARG A 160 34.55 -34.40 19.17
C ARG A 160 35.96 -34.99 19.10
N PRO A 161 36.89 -34.54 19.95
CA PRO A 161 37.98 -35.37 20.45
C PRO A 161 37.68 -35.79 21.89
N GLY A 162 37.82 -37.09 22.14
CA GLY A 162 37.81 -37.65 23.48
C GLY A 162 39.05 -37.30 24.30
N ASP A 163 39.06 -37.88 25.50
CA ASP A 163 40.09 -37.88 26.54
C ASP A 163 40.15 -36.56 27.36
N ARG A 164 39.88 -36.56 28.67
CA ARG A 164 40.55 -37.38 29.69
C ARG A 164 39.80 -37.50 31.03
N PRO A 165 40.20 -38.46 31.88
CA PRO A 165 39.50 -38.91 33.07
C PRO A 165 39.96 -38.18 34.34
N GLY A 166 39.15 -38.30 35.40
CA GLY A 166 39.60 -38.23 36.78
C GLY A 166 39.35 -36.90 37.48
N ASP A 167 38.39 -36.90 38.42
CA ASP A 167 38.50 -36.44 39.81
C ASP A 167 37.04 -36.30 40.34
N ARG A 168 36.59 -37.19 41.22
CA ARG A 168 36.49 -37.00 42.70
C ARG A 168 35.49 -35.87 43.04
N ASP A 169 34.41 -36.05 43.80
CA ASP A 169 34.18 -36.82 45.02
C ASP A 169 32.67 -37.12 45.24
N ASP A 170 32.41 -38.04 46.17
CA ASP A 170 31.16 -38.45 46.86
C ASP A 170 30.17 -39.42 46.19
#